data_AF-A0A3R7DGL4-F1
#
_entry.id   AF-A0A3R7DGL4-F1
#
_cell.length_a   1.000
_cell.length_b   1.000
_cell.length_c   1.000
_cell.angle_alpha   90.00
_cell.angle_beta   90.00
_cell.angle_gamma   90.00
#
_symmetry.space_group_name_H-M   'P 1'
#
loop_
_entity.id
_entity.type
_entity.pdbx_description
1 polymer ?
#
loop_
_entity_poly.entity_id
_entity_poly.type
_entity_poly.pdbx_seq_one_letter_code
_entity_poly.pdbx_strand_id
1 'polypeptide(L)'
;MDIAITKLSSKGQVVIPSEMRADFDEGEKLVIIKNKEQLILKKASDLDKNFADDLDFARRTEEALKRYENGLFKEMDARDFATELEKW
;
A
#
# COMPACT_ATOMS: atom_id res chain seq x y z
N MET A 1 10.92 -4.23 -3.21
CA MET A 1 9.58 -3.76 -3.64
C MET A 1 9.31 -4.50 -4.92
N ASP A 2 8.50 -5.55 -4.83
CA ASP A 2 8.29 -6.49 -5.92
C ASP A 2 6.90 -6.26 -6.49
N ILE A 3 6.84 -5.94 -7.79
CA ILE A 3 5.60 -5.61 -8.50
C ILE A 3 5.43 -6.65 -9.61
N ALA A 4 4.31 -7.36 -9.59
CA ALA A 4 3.98 -8.34 -10.62
C ALA A 4 2.59 -8.06 -11.20
N ILE A 5 2.46 -8.18 -12.52
CA ILE A 5 1.17 -8.08 -13.22
C ILE A 5 0.64 -9.50 -13.40
N THR A 6 -0.49 -9.81 -12.77
CA THR A 6 -1.18 -11.10 -12.89
C THR A 6 -2.49 -10.96 -13.66
N LYS A 7 -2.91 -12.02 -14.33
CA LYS A 7 -4.22 -12.10 -15.01
C LYS A 7 -5.18 -12.91 -14.17
N LEU A 8 -6.46 -12.56 -14.23
CA LEU A 8 -7.51 -13.43 -13.69
C LEU A 8 -7.51 -14.77 -14.43
N SER A 9 -7.53 -15.86 -13.69
CA SER A 9 -7.72 -17.19 -14.27
C SER A 9 -9.15 -17.34 -14.83
N SER A 10 -9.35 -18.34 -15.70
CA SER A 10 -10.66 -18.66 -16.28
C SER A 10 -11.74 -18.96 -15.25
N LYS A 11 -11.37 -19.30 -14.01
CA LYS A 11 -12.29 -19.55 -12.89
C LYS A 11 -12.54 -18.31 -12.02
N GLY A 12 -12.08 -17.14 -12.42
CA GLY A 12 -12.22 -15.91 -11.63
C GLY A 12 -11.22 -15.78 -10.48
N GLN A 13 -10.18 -16.62 -10.43
CA GLN A 13 -9.19 -16.59 -9.34
C GLN A 13 -8.06 -15.61 -9.66
N VAL A 14 -7.68 -14.79 -8.68
CA VAL A 14 -6.46 -13.98 -8.71
C VAL A 14 -5.29 -14.88 -8.32
N VAL A 15 -4.29 -14.99 -9.19
CA VAL A 15 -3.13 -15.88 -8.97
C VAL A 15 -1.96 -15.05 -8.44
N ILE A 16 -1.47 -15.39 -7.25
CA ILE A 16 -0.21 -14.85 -6.73
C ILE A 16 0.95 -15.55 -7.47
N PRO A 17 1.88 -14.82 -8.11
CA PRO A 17 3.04 -15.40 -8.78
C PRO A 17 3.92 -16.23 -7.84
N SER A 18 4.55 -17.29 -8.35
CA SER A 18 5.33 -18.23 -7.53
C SER A 18 6.47 -17.57 -6.76
N GLU A 19 7.10 -16.55 -7.34
CA GLU A 19 8.18 -15.78 -6.70
C GLU A 19 7.73 -15.01 -5.45
N MET A 20 6.44 -14.63 -5.38
CA MET A 20 5.84 -13.91 -4.25
C MET A 20 5.11 -14.84 -3.26
N ARG A 21 5.11 -16.16 -3.53
CA ARG A 21 4.47 -17.15 -2.64
C ARG A 21 5.33 -17.56 -1.46
N ALA A 22 6.64 -17.28 -1.51
CA ALA A 22 7.58 -17.66 -0.46
C ALA A 22 7.20 -17.07 0.91
N ASP A 23 6.48 -15.95 0.91
CA ASP A 23 6.04 -15.27 2.12
C ASP A 23 4.74 -15.84 2.70
N PHE A 24 4.10 -16.83 2.07
CA PHE A 24 2.83 -17.40 2.52
C PHE A 24 2.98 -18.87 2.91
N ASP A 25 2.55 -19.19 4.13
CA ASP A 25 2.54 -20.57 4.62
C ASP A 25 1.27 -21.31 4.19
N GLU A 26 1.37 -22.63 4.03
CA GLU A 26 0.20 -23.46 3.74
C GLU A 26 -0.81 -23.40 4.90
N GLY A 27 -2.08 -23.14 4.57
CA GLY A 27 -3.14 -22.98 5.57
C GLY A 27 -3.18 -21.60 6.23
N GLU A 28 -2.32 -20.67 5.83
CA GLU A 28 -2.31 -19.30 6.34
C GLU A 28 -3.62 -18.58 5.98
N LYS A 29 -4.22 -17.93 6.98
CA LYS A 29 -5.45 -17.16 6.80
C LYS A 29 -5.09 -15.78 6.27
N LEU A 30 -5.75 -15.39 5.19
CA LEU A 30 -5.62 -14.07 4.60
C LEU A 30 -6.89 -13.26 4.81
N VAL A 31 -6.73 -11.97 5.02
CA VAL A 31 -7.82 -11.00 4.99
C VAL A 31 -7.78 -10.24 3.69
N ILE A 32 -8.95 -10.19 3.06
CA ILE A 32 -9.18 -9.46 1.81
C ILE A 32 -10.02 -8.24 2.15
N ILE A 33 -9.49 -7.06 1.87
CA ILE A 33 -10.16 -5.78 2.09
C ILE A 33 -10.43 -5.16 0.73
N LYS A 34 -11.67 -4.79 0.47
CA LYS A 34 -12.04 -4.02 -0.72
C LYS A 34 -12.22 -2.56 -0.33
N ASN A 35 -11.37 -1.69 -0.86
CA ASN A 35 -11.50 -0.25 -0.73
C ASN A 35 -11.66 0.39 -2.11
N LYS A 36 -12.90 0.71 -2.48
CA LYS A 36 -13.27 1.21 -3.83
C LYS A 36 -12.77 0.26 -4.93
N GLU A 37 -11.78 0.70 -5.71
CA GLU A 37 -11.17 -0.04 -6.82
C GLU A 37 -9.94 -0.86 -6.40
N GLN A 38 -9.50 -0.73 -5.15
CA GLN A 38 -8.36 -1.44 -4.61
C GLN A 38 -8.78 -2.68 -3.83
N LEU A 39 -8.01 -3.75 -4.01
CA LEU A 39 -8.04 -4.94 -3.17
C LEU A 39 -6.72 -5.03 -2.42
N ILE A 40 -6.81 -5.07 -1.09
CA ILE A 40 -5.67 -5.21 -0.20
C ILE A 40 -5.73 -6.62 0.40
N LEU A 41 -4.61 -7.34 0.29
CA LEU A 41 -4.44 -8.67 0.84
C LEU A 41 -3.42 -8.60 1.99
N LYS A 42 -3.79 -9.12 3.17
CA LYS A 42 -2.90 -9.18 4.34
C LYS A 42 -3.01 -10.52 5.04
N LYS A 43 -1.97 -10.92 5.78
CA LYS A 43 -2.05 -12.05 6.70
C LYS A 43 -2.97 -11.71 7.87
N ALA A 44 -3.80 -12.66 8.29
CA ALA A 44 -4.69 -12.46 9.42
C ALA A 44 -3.94 -12.33 10.76
N SER A 45 -2.72 -12.87 10.84
CA SER A 45 -1.81 -12.67 11.99
C SER A 45 -1.33 -11.22 12.12
N ASP A 46 -1.22 -10.51 11.00
CA ASP A 46 -0.69 -9.14 10.95
C ASP A 46 -1.78 -8.10 11.19
N LEU A 47 -3.01 -8.56 11.49
CA LEU A 47 -4.20 -7.72 11.63
C LEU A 47 -4.37 -7.12 13.03
N ASP A 48 -3.38 -7.29 13.89
CA ASP A 48 -3.46 -6.81 15.28
C ASP A 48 -3.53 -5.28 15.33
N LYS A 49 -4.29 -4.77 16.32
CA LYS A 49 -4.72 -3.40 16.74
C LYS A 49 -4.59 -2.15 15.84
N ASN A 50 -3.68 -2.09 14.87
CA ASN A 50 -3.39 -0.94 14.02
C ASN A 50 -3.95 -1.06 12.60
N PHE A 51 -4.89 -1.98 12.35
CA PHE A 51 -5.49 -2.18 11.03
C PHE A 51 -6.11 -0.91 10.43
N ALA A 52 -6.75 -0.08 11.26
CA ALA A 52 -7.28 1.21 10.85
C ALA A 52 -6.16 2.17 10.46
N ASP A 53 -5.09 2.24 11.26
CA ASP A 53 -3.93 3.08 11.02
C ASP A 53 -3.18 2.67 9.74
N ASP A 54 -3.07 1.37 9.48
CA ASP A 54 -2.48 0.82 8.27
C ASP A 54 -3.30 1.17 7.02
N LEU A 55 -4.63 1.12 7.11
CA LEU A 55 -5.51 1.50 6.02
C LEU A 55 -5.43 3.00 5.74
N ASP A 56 -5.38 3.82 6.79
CA ASP A 56 -5.18 5.26 6.68
C ASP A 56 -3.79 5.61 6.13
N PHE A 57 -2.75 4.88 6.53
CA PHE A 57 -1.40 5.04 6.00
C PHE A 57 -1.36 4.74 4.49
N ALA A 58 -1.96 3.63 4.06
CA ALA A 58 -2.03 3.27 2.65
C ALA A 58 -2.77 4.34 1.84
N ARG A 59 -3.93 4.81 2.33
CA ARG A 59 -4.70 5.89 1.71
C ARG A 59 -3.90 7.19 1.60
N ARG A 60 -3.24 7.62 2.68
CA ARG A 60 -2.43 8.84 2.71
C ARG A 60 -1.24 8.76 1.76
N THR A 61 -0.61 7.60 1.68
CA THR A 61 0.54 7.36 0.79
C THR A 61 0.10 7.45 -0.67
N GLU A 62 -1.02 6.83 -1.03
CA GLU A 62 -1.57 6.92 -2.39
C GLU A 62 -1.96 8.36 -2.75
N GLU A 63 -2.62 9.09 -1.83
CA GLU A 63 -2.97 10.50 -2.03
C GLU A 63 -1.73 11.38 -2.21
N ALA A 64 -0.69 11.15 -1.41
CA ALA A 64 0.58 11.88 -1.52
C ALA A 64 1.29 11.58 -2.85
N LEU A 65 1.34 10.31 -3.27
CA LEU A 65 1.91 9.91 -4.55
C LEU A 65 1.16 10.57 -5.71
N LYS A 66 -0.17 10.51 -5.71
CA LYS A 66 -1.01 11.18 -6.73
C LYS A 66 -0.76 12.69 -6.76
N ARG A 67 -0.60 13.35 -5.60
CA ARG A 67 -0.27 14.80 -5.57
C ARG A 67 1.09 15.08 -6.19
N TYR A 68 2.10 14.28 -5.84
CA TYR A 68 3.43 14.39 -6.41
C TYR A 68 3.42 14.21 -7.94
N GLU A 69 2.78 13.15 -8.44
CA GLU A 69 2.63 12.87 -9.88
C GLU A 69 1.89 13.99 -10.63
N ASN A 70 0.92 14.64 -9.98
CA ASN A 70 0.19 15.78 -10.53
C ASN A 70 0.93 17.12 -10.38
N GLY A 71 2.17 17.14 -9.89
CA GLY A 71 2.94 18.36 -9.69
C GLY A 71 2.45 19.24 -8.53
N LEU A 72 1.59 18.72 -7.66
CA LEU A 72 1.03 19.43 -6.50
C LEU A 72 1.98 19.37 -5.30
N PHE A 73 3.23 19.75 -5.52
CA PHE A 73 4.27 19.87 -4.50
C PHE A 73 4.87 21.27 -4.49
N LYS A 74 5.48 21.65 -3.36
CA LYS A 74 6.20 22.92 -3.22
C LYS A 74 7.68 22.64 -3.21
N GLU A 75 8.41 23.18 -4.18
CA GLU A 75 9.86 23.22 -4.15
C GLU A 75 10.33 24.36 -3.25
N MET A 76 11.38 24.09 -2.47
CA MET A 76 12.07 25.08 -1.65
C MET A 76 13.49 24.62 -1.41
N ASP A 77 14.40 25.55 -1.12
CA ASP A 77 15.78 25.17 -0.78
C ASP A 77 15.88 24.61 0.65
N ALA A 78 17.00 23.95 0.94
CA ALA A 78 17.19 23.23 2.19
C ALA A 78 17.06 24.12 3.44
N ARG A 79 17.43 25.41 3.37
CA ARG A 79 17.35 26.33 4.52
C ARG A 79 15.90 26.76 4.79
N ASP A 80 15.17 27.05 3.71
CA ASP A 80 13.75 27.38 3.79
C ASP A 80 12.94 26.19 4.30
N PHE A 81 13.28 24.97 3.85
CA PHE A 81 12.68 23.73 4.36
C PHE A 81 12.92 23.53 5.86
N ALA A 82 14.16 23.72 6.33
CA ALA A 82 14.49 23.58 7.74
C ALA A 82 13.72 24.58 8.62
N THR A 83 13.60 25.83 8.14
CA THR A 83 12.86 26.89 8.85
C THR A 83 11.36 26.59 8.95
N GLU A 84 10.77 25.96 7.92
CA GLU A 84 9.36 25.56 7.93
C GLU A 84 9.11 24.34 8.85
N LEU A 85 10.06 23.40 8.93
CA LEU A 85 9.96 22.26 9.86
C LEU A 85 9.96 22.70 11.33
N GLU A 86 10.71 23.74 11.70
CA GLU A 86 10.74 24.27 13.06
C GLU A 86 9.42 24.92 13.50
N LYS A 87 8.52 25.25 12.55
CA LYS A 87 7.20 25.83 12.84
C LYS A 87 6.10 24.79 13.05
N TRP A 88 6.39 23.52 12.80
CA TRP A 88 5.44 22.39 12.86
C TRP A 88 5.51 21.69 14.21
#